data_AF-A0A0Q4WZZ2-F1
#
_entry.id   AF-A0A0Q4WZZ2-F1
#
_cell.length_a   1.000
_cell.length_b   1.000
_cell.length_c   1.000
_cell.angle_alpha   90.00
_cell.angle_beta   90.00
_cell.angle_gamma   90.00
#
_symmetry.space_group_name_H-M   'P 1'
#
loop_
_entity.id
_entity.type
_entity.pdbx_description
1 polymer ?
#
loop_
_entity_poly.entity_id
_entity_poly.type
_entity_poly.pdbx_seq_one_letter_code
_entity_poly.pdbx_strand_id
1 'polypeptide(L)'
;MSPVIETFDDDLEDLAERAASPDAGIRRVAMMELAEAVGSEAKVLLLKGLGDDDATVRAAAAKALDEHDGPDVVEGLVASLEDADEDVRRTAAETLSEKKEPTCGPLLIERAEHSDPFVQAAALRALRELIIPDALSAALKALCSGSPEVRREGLGVIGYLKAEEALPALLATARDNDASVRRATMAALVFLRSGGPGVSTLLAGLQDENWQVREEAAVSIAKSRLPEAVEPLIAAMTDQVWQVKTKAANALGRIKSTAAIDVLGRALDSDISNLRKESAAALGEIAHPEALSFLERASEDPDPDVRKLIRWAIGRCRAEV
;
A
#
# COMPACT_ATOMS: atom_id res chain seq x y z
N MET A 1 -23.97 15.20 49.74
CA MET A 1 -24.56 14.57 48.55
C MET A 1 -23.46 14.53 47.51
N SER A 2 -22.87 13.35 47.32
CA SER A 2 -21.89 13.10 46.27
C SER A 2 -22.54 13.32 44.91
N PRO A 3 -21.79 13.81 43.90
CA PRO A 3 -22.30 13.84 42.54
C PRO A 3 -22.46 12.39 42.08
N VAL A 4 -23.65 12.11 41.61
CA VAL A 4 -24.08 10.82 41.10
C VAL A 4 -23.31 10.53 39.81
N ILE A 5 -22.58 9.43 39.78
CA ILE A 5 -21.95 8.84 38.59
C ILE A 5 -23.00 7.84 38.05
N GLU A 6 -24.07 8.31 37.39
CA GLU A 6 -25.20 7.50 36.87
C GLU A 6 -25.30 7.58 35.33
N THR A 7 -24.19 7.67 34.58
CA THR A 7 -24.30 7.97 33.13
C THR A 7 -23.46 7.10 32.21
N PHE A 8 -22.91 5.97 32.67
CA PHE A 8 -22.12 5.08 31.79
C PHE A 8 -22.47 3.60 31.98
N ASP A 9 -22.74 3.16 33.21
CA ASP A 9 -23.13 1.77 33.50
C ASP A 9 -24.55 1.45 33.00
N ASP A 10 -25.52 2.36 33.15
CA ASP A 10 -26.89 2.18 32.65
C ASP A 10 -26.94 2.05 31.11
N ASP A 11 -26.04 2.74 30.40
CA ASP A 11 -25.96 2.68 28.94
C ASP A 11 -25.37 1.33 28.47
N LEU A 12 -24.44 0.75 29.24
CA LEU A 12 -23.86 -0.58 28.94
C LEU A 12 -24.84 -1.72 29.22
N GLU A 13 -25.65 -1.62 30.28
CA GLU A 13 -26.70 -2.60 30.56
C GLU A 13 -27.77 -2.62 29.46
N ASP A 14 -28.24 -1.44 28.99
CA ASP A 14 -29.15 -1.34 27.84
C ASP A 14 -28.55 -1.95 26.56
N LEU A 15 -27.27 -1.64 26.29
CA LEU A 15 -26.55 -2.22 25.16
C LEU A 15 -26.42 -3.74 25.27
N ALA A 16 -26.18 -4.28 26.47
CA ALA A 16 -26.12 -5.71 26.71
C ALA A 16 -27.47 -6.40 26.45
N GLU A 17 -28.58 -5.78 26.88
CA GLU A 17 -29.93 -6.29 26.60
C GLU A 17 -30.23 -6.28 25.10
N ARG A 18 -29.91 -5.18 24.40
CA ARG A 18 -30.09 -5.06 22.95
C ARG A 18 -29.20 -6.01 22.17
N ALA A 19 -27.98 -6.26 22.63
CA ALA A 19 -27.07 -7.26 22.09
C ALA A 19 -27.59 -8.70 22.26
N ALA A 20 -28.55 -8.94 23.16
CA ALA A 20 -29.23 -10.22 23.34
C ALA A 20 -30.61 -10.30 22.67
N SER A 21 -31.02 -9.27 21.92
CA SER A 21 -32.32 -9.20 21.26
C SER A 21 -32.56 -10.37 20.29
N PRO A 22 -33.78 -10.91 20.18
CA PRO A 22 -34.10 -11.90 19.14
C PRO A 22 -33.98 -11.32 17.72
N ASP A 23 -34.05 -9.99 17.56
CA ASP A 23 -33.91 -9.30 16.27
C ASP A 23 -32.43 -9.00 15.95
N ALA A 24 -31.93 -9.56 14.85
CA ALA A 24 -30.54 -9.39 14.42
C ALA A 24 -30.20 -7.94 14.06
N GLY A 25 -31.16 -7.16 13.57
CA GLY A 25 -30.98 -5.73 13.29
C GLY A 25 -30.72 -4.94 14.57
N ILE A 26 -31.44 -5.25 15.66
CA ILE A 26 -31.21 -4.64 16.97
C ILE A 26 -29.83 -5.03 17.51
N ARG A 27 -29.47 -6.33 17.45
CA ARG A 27 -28.13 -6.79 17.88
C ARG A 27 -27.00 -6.12 17.10
N ARG A 28 -27.16 -5.97 15.79
CA ARG A 28 -26.18 -5.30 14.92
C ARG A 28 -25.97 -3.85 15.33
N VAL A 29 -27.06 -3.11 15.56
CA VAL A 29 -26.98 -1.70 16.02
C VAL A 29 -26.29 -1.64 17.39
N ALA A 30 -26.60 -2.57 18.29
CA ALA A 30 -25.90 -2.65 19.58
C ALA A 30 -24.39 -2.86 19.41
N MET A 31 -23.94 -3.73 18.48
CA MET A 31 -22.50 -3.90 18.20
C MET A 31 -21.85 -2.61 17.71
N MET A 32 -22.54 -1.83 16.88
CA MET A 32 -22.02 -0.55 16.38
C MET A 32 -21.88 0.48 17.51
N GLU A 33 -22.86 0.55 18.41
CA GLU A 33 -22.83 1.48 19.55
C GLU A 33 -21.80 1.06 20.62
N LEU A 34 -21.56 -0.25 20.77
CA LEU A 34 -20.51 -0.79 21.64
C LEU A 34 -19.08 -0.41 21.21
N ALA A 35 -18.88 0.04 19.97
CA ALA A 35 -17.57 0.49 19.50
C ALA A 35 -17.06 1.69 20.32
N GLU A 36 -17.94 2.64 20.63
CA GLU A 36 -17.60 3.87 21.38
C GLU A 36 -17.69 3.68 22.90
N ALA A 37 -18.15 2.51 23.36
CA ALA A 37 -18.37 2.23 24.77
C ALA A 37 -17.05 1.94 25.50
N VAL A 38 -16.84 2.62 26.63
CA VAL A 38 -15.61 2.52 27.41
C VAL A 38 -15.77 1.43 28.48
N GLY A 39 -14.94 0.39 28.44
CA GLY A 39 -14.88 -0.62 29.49
C GLY A 39 -14.58 -2.03 28.99
N SER A 40 -14.09 -2.90 29.88
CA SER A 40 -13.80 -4.29 29.55
C SER A 40 -15.03 -5.10 29.18
N GLU A 41 -16.20 -4.69 29.65
CA GLU A 41 -17.48 -5.35 29.38
C GLU A 41 -17.96 -5.15 27.94
N ALA A 42 -17.80 -3.94 27.39
CA ALA A 42 -18.09 -3.67 25.99
C ALA A 42 -17.29 -4.61 25.07
N LYS A 43 -15.99 -4.75 25.34
CA LYS A 43 -15.11 -5.68 24.64
C LYS A 43 -15.60 -7.13 24.72
N VAL A 44 -16.04 -7.59 25.90
CA VAL A 44 -16.57 -8.95 26.08
C VAL A 44 -17.85 -9.17 25.24
N LEU A 45 -18.74 -8.18 25.19
CA LEU A 45 -19.95 -8.24 24.38
C LEU A 45 -19.64 -8.27 22.88
N LEU A 46 -18.68 -7.46 22.43
CA LEU A 46 -18.21 -7.47 21.04
C LEU A 46 -17.57 -8.81 20.67
N LEU A 47 -16.71 -9.38 21.53
CA LEU A 47 -16.13 -10.70 21.32
C LEU A 47 -17.20 -11.80 21.24
N LYS A 48 -18.27 -11.69 22.04
CA LYS A 48 -19.43 -12.58 21.93
C LYS A 48 -20.17 -12.39 20.59
N GLY A 49 -20.30 -11.15 20.12
CA GLY A 49 -20.92 -10.80 18.85
C GLY A 49 -20.22 -11.41 17.63
N LEU A 50 -18.91 -11.70 17.71
CA LEU A 50 -18.19 -12.46 16.67
C LEU A 50 -18.72 -13.89 16.47
N GLY A 51 -19.46 -14.44 17.45
CA GLY A 51 -20.08 -15.75 17.37
C GLY A 51 -21.58 -15.73 17.11
N ASP A 52 -22.15 -14.59 16.69
CA ASP A 52 -23.59 -14.45 16.45
C ASP A 52 -24.06 -15.31 15.27
N ASP A 53 -25.30 -15.79 15.31
CA ASP A 53 -25.90 -16.58 14.22
C ASP A 53 -26.04 -15.76 12.92
N ASP A 54 -26.21 -14.43 13.03
CA ASP A 54 -26.36 -13.52 11.89
C ASP A 54 -25.02 -12.90 11.46
N ALA A 55 -24.68 -13.05 10.18
CA ALA A 55 -23.41 -12.57 9.64
C ALA A 55 -23.25 -11.05 9.73
N THR A 56 -24.34 -10.27 9.66
CA THR A 56 -24.27 -8.81 9.74
C THR A 56 -23.94 -8.34 11.16
N VAL A 57 -24.36 -9.11 12.17
CA VAL A 57 -23.99 -8.87 13.57
C VAL A 57 -22.51 -9.22 13.78
N ARG A 58 -22.05 -10.36 13.27
CA ARG A 58 -20.63 -10.76 13.34
C ARG A 58 -19.71 -9.73 12.67
N ALA A 59 -20.07 -9.24 11.49
CA ALA A 59 -19.31 -8.20 10.78
C ALA A 59 -19.30 -6.87 11.56
N ALA A 60 -20.44 -6.46 12.12
CA ALA A 60 -20.50 -5.25 12.94
C ALA A 60 -19.64 -5.38 14.20
N ALA A 61 -19.65 -6.54 14.86
CA ALA A 61 -18.79 -6.83 16.00
C ALA A 61 -17.29 -6.78 15.61
N ALA A 62 -16.93 -7.41 14.48
CA ALA A 62 -15.55 -7.39 13.98
C ALA A 62 -15.06 -5.98 13.62
N LYS A 63 -15.93 -5.10 13.11
CA LYS A 63 -15.54 -3.69 12.88
C LYS A 63 -15.48 -2.89 14.16
N ALA A 64 -16.42 -3.07 15.08
CA ALA A 64 -16.44 -2.35 16.36
C ALA A 64 -15.20 -2.64 17.23
N LEU A 65 -14.62 -3.84 17.09
CA LEU A 65 -13.37 -4.22 17.77
C LEU A 65 -12.13 -3.45 17.30
N ASP A 66 -12.22 -2.61 16.28
CA ASP A 66 -11.15 -1.69 15.86
C ASP A 66 -10.79 -0.70 16.99
N GLU A 67 -11.78 -0.27 17.78
CA GLU A 67 -11.61 0.64 18.92
C GLU A 67 -11.17 -0.08 20.21
N HIS A 68 -10.93 -1.40 20.16
CA HIS A 68 -10.62 -2.23 21.33
C HIS A 68 -9.33 -3.01 21.15
N ASP A 69 -8.41 -2.87 22.09
CA ASP A 69 -7.11 -3.57 22.07
C ASP A 69 -7.11 -4.87 22.91
N GLY A 70 -6.16 -5.74 22.59
CA GLY A 70 -5.84 -6.91 23.41
C GLY A 70 -5.69 -8.21 22.64
N PRO A 71 -4.98 -9.20 23.23
CA PRO A 71 -4.73 -10.48 22.58
C PRO A 71 -6.03 -11.25 22.31
N ASP A 72 -7.03 -11.11 23.17
CA ASP A 72 -8.36 -11.71 23.02
C ASP A 72 -9.11 -11.14 21.80
N VAL A 73 -9.00 -9.83 21.54
CA VAL A 73 -9.55 -9.20 20.33
C VAL A 73 -8.92 -9.79 19.08
N VAL A 74 -7.60 -9.91 19.09
CA VAL A 74 -6.85 -10.39 17.92
C VAL A 74 -7.15 -11.86 17.69
N GLU A 75 -7.20 -12.69 18.73
CA GLU A 75 -7.62 -14.10 18.63
C GLU A 75 -9.02 -14.24 18.04
N GLY A 76 -9.98 -13.43 18.49
CA GLY A 76 -11.34 -13.40 17.95
C GLY A 76 -11.40 -12.99 16.48
N LEU A 77 -10.68 -11.93 16.10
CA LEU A 77 -10.62 -11.47 14.71
C LEU A 77 -9.89 -12.48 13.82
N VAL A 78 -8.83 -13.12 14.31
CA VAL A 78 -8.11 -14.20 13.60
C VAL A 78 -9.04 -15.39 13.33
N ALA A 79 -9.85 -15.79 14.32
CA ALA A 79 -10.86 -16.84 14.11
C ALA A 79 -11.91 -16.41 13.07
N SER A 80 -12.27 -15.12 13.04
CA SER A 80 -13.23 -14.57 12.08
C SER A 80 -12.71 -14.51 10.63
N LEU A 81 -11.42 -14.73 10.39
CA LEU A 81 -10.87 -14.89 9.02
C LEU A 81 -11.35 -16.19 8.35
N GLU A 82 -11.83 -17.16 9.14
CA GLU A 82 -12.35 -18.44 8.69
C GLU A 82 -13.89 -18.48 8.68
N ASP A 83 -14.55 -17.33 8.84
CA ASP A 83 -16.02 -17.24 8.86
C ASP A 83 -16.63 -17.74 7.53
N ALA A 84 -17.84 -18.30 7.59
CA ALA A 84 -18.53 -18.76 6.38
C ALA A 84 -18.96 -17.59 5.46
N ASP A 85 -19.14 -16.40 6.02
CA ASP A 85 -19.57 -15.20 5.31
C ASP A 85 -18.36 -14.36 4.85
N GLU A 86 -18.37 -13.97 3.57
CA GLU A 86 -17.26 -13.25 2.95
C GLU A 86 -17.08 -11.84 3.52
N ASP A 87 -18.17 -11.15 3.90
CA ASP A 87 -18.10 -9.81 4.47
C ASP A 87 -17.51 -9.85 5.87
N VAL A 88 -17.88 -10.82 6.71
CA VAL A 88 -17.27 -11.01 8.04
C VAL A 88 -15.76 -11.22 7.90
N ARG A 89 -15.34 -12.11 7.00
CA ARG A 89 -13.92 -12.39 6.74
C ARG A 89 -13.16 -11.15 6.31
N ARG A 90 -13.73 -10.39 5.37
CA ARG A 90 -13.12 -9.15 4.86
C ARG A 90 -13.00 -8.10 5.95
N THR A 91 -14.06 -7.88 6.73
CA THR A 91 -14.03 -6.94 7.86
C THR A 91 -13.00 -7.35 8.90
N ALA A 92 -12.92 -8.63 9.27
CA ALA A 92 -11.91 -9.12 10.20
C ALA A 92 -10.47 -8.87 9.69
N ALA A 93 -10.21 -9.11 8.41
CA ALA A 93 -8.91 -8.86 7.78
C ALA A 93 -8.54 -7.36 7.73
N GLU A 94 -9.52 -6.50 7.45
CA GLU A 94 -9.37 -5.05 7.48
C GLU A 94 -9.04 -4.57 8.90
N THR A 95 -9.85 -4.93 9.90
CA THR A 95 -9.62 -4.57 11.30
C THR A 95 -8.25 -5.05 11.79
N LEU A 96 -7.87 -6.31 11.54
CA LEU A 96 -6.56 -6.84 11.95
C LEU A 96 -5.38 -6.05 11.36
N SER A 97 -5.53 -5.52 10.14
CA SER A 97 -4.49 -4.72 9.50
C SER A 97 -4.38 -3.31 10.11
N GLU A 98 -5.46 -2.78 10.67
CA GLU A 98 -5.53 -1.47 11.32
C GLU A 98 -4.95 -1.49 12.74
N LYS A 99 -5.15 -2.59 13.49
CA LYS A 99 -4.72 -2.75 14.89
C LYS A 99 -3.23 -2.51 15.12
N LYS A 100 -2.36 -2.98 14.22
CA LYS A 100 -0.88 -2.80 14.27
C LYS A 100 -0.24 -3.13 15.63
N GLU A 101 -0.84 -4.04 16.39
CA GLU A 101 -0.37 -4.48 17.70
C GLU A 101 0.80 -5.47 17.54
N PRO A 102 2.05 -5.13 17.96
CA PRO A 102 3.20 -6.01 17.76
C PRO A 102 3.11 -7.35 18.51
N THR A 103 2.37 -7.38 19.62
CA THR A 103 2.09 -8.57 20.44
C THR A 103 1.39 -9.68 19.66
N CYS A 104 0.72 -9.34 18.56
CA CYS A 104 -0.01 -10.27 17.69
C CYS A 104 0.91 -11.00 16.70
N GLY A 105 2.16 -10.56 16.57
CA GLY A 105 3.14 -11.10 15.62
C GLY A 105 3.20 -12.64 15.60
N PRO A 106 3.41 -13.32 16.74
CA PRO A 106 3.48 -14.79 16.77
C PRO A 106 2.23 -15.48 16.23
N LEU A 107 1.04 -15.01 16.62
CA LEU A 107 -0.23 -15.58 16.16
C LEU A 107 -0.43 -15.35 14.66
N LEU A 108 -0.14 -14.15 14.16
CA LEU A 108 -0.24 -13.85 12.74
C LEU A 108 0.78 -14.63 11.90
N ILE A 109 1.99 -14.90 12.42
CA ILE A 109 2.98 -15.76 11.77
C ILE A 109 2.46 -17.19 11.64
N GLU A 110 1.83 -17.73 12.68
CA GLU A 110 1.17 -19.05 12.61
C GLU A 110 0.09 -19.07 11.53
N ARG A 111 -0.77 -18.03 11.48
CA ARG A 111 -1.86 -17.93 10.50
C ARG A 111 -1.39 -17.69 9.07
N ALA A 112 -0.19 -17.11 8.89
CA ALA A 112 0.45 -17.01 7.58
C ALA A 112 0.91 -18.37 7.01
N GLU A 113 0.78 -19.47 7.76
CA GLU A 113 0.98 -20.84 7.28
C GLU A 113 -0.34 -21.63 7.16
N HIS A 114 -1.48 -20.96 7.30
CA HIS A 114 -2.80 -21.58 7.17
C HIS A 114 -3.07 -22.12 5.75
N SER A 115 -3.91 -23.14 5.65
CA SER A 115 -4.21 -23.82 4.37
C SER A 115 -5.15 -23.02 3.47
N ASP A 116 -6.03 -22.20 4.05
CA ASP A 116 -6.87 -21.23 3.31
C ASP A 116 -6.00 -20.04 2.83
N PRO A 117 -5.87 -19.82 1.50
CA PRO A 117 -5.13 -18.70 0.94
C PRO A 117 -5.59 -17.32 1.42
N PHE A 118 -6.87 -17.15 1.75
CA PHE A 118 -7.36 -15.88 2.25
C PHE A 118 -6.84 -15.59 3.66
N VAL A 119 -6.94 -16.57 4.56
CA VAL A 119 -6.41 -16.46 5.93
C VAL A 119 -4.93 -16.16 5.88
N GLN A 120 -4.21 -16.88 5.01
CA GLN A 120 -2.80 -16.68 4.78
C GLN A 120 -2.49 -15.25 4.29
N ALA A 121 -3.24 -14.74 3.30
CA ALA A 121 -3.07 -13.39 2.78
C ALA A 121 -3.43 -12.30 3.80
N ALA A 122 -4.52 -12.46 4.55
CA ALA A 122 -4.93 -11.52 5.59
C ALA A 122 -3.88 -11.44 6.71
N ALA A 123 -3.34 -12.58 7.15
CA ALA A 123 -2.28 -12.63 8.14
C ALA A 123 -1.00 -11.93 7.66
N LEU A 124 -0.56 -12.20 6.43
CA LEU A 124 0.61 -11.53 5.82
C LEU A 124 0.39 -10.02 5.69
N ARG A 125 -0.82 -9.59 5.31
CA ARG A 125 -1.17 -8.16 5.21
C ARG A 125 -1.06 -7.45 6.55
N ALA A 126 -1.56 -8.06 7.63
CA ALA A 126 -1.41 -7.53 8.98
C ALA A 126 0.07 -7.52 9.42
N LEU A 127 0.82 -8.60 9.16
CA LEU A 127 2.26 -8.69 9.49
C LEU A 127 3.11 -7.60 8.81
N ARG A 128 2.74 -7.19 7.60
CA ARG A 128 3.45 -6.13 6.84
C ARG A 128 3.55 -4.83 7.64
N GLU A 129 2.48 -4.46 8.34
CA GLU A 129 2.42 -3.20 9.11
C GLU A 129 3.17 -3.31 10.45
N LEU A 130 3.41 -4.52 10.96
CA LEU A 130 4.14 -4.74 12.21
C LEU A 130 5.67 -4.63 12.05
N ILE A 131 6.18 -4.89 10.84
CA ILE A 131 7.62 -4.81 10.51
C ILE A 131 8.47 -5.64 11.50
N ILE A 132 8.02 -6.86 11.81
CA ILE A 132 8.73 -7.78 12.70
C ILE A 132 9.64 -8.74 11.90
N PRO A 133 10.94 -8.84 12.21
CA PRO A 133 11.87 -9.71 11.47
C PRO A 133 11.45 -11.18 11.44
N ASP A 134 10.80 -11.68 12.49
CA ASP A 134 10.35 -13.07 12.60
C ASP A 134 9.34 -13.46 11.50
N ALA A 135 8.66 -12.49 10.89
CA ALA A 135 7.74 -12.72 9.78
C ALA A 135 8.43 -13.10 8.46
N LEU A 136 9.75 -12.91 8.35
CA LEU A 136 10.50 -13.15 7.11
C LEU A 136 10.36 -14.60 6.63
N SER A 137 10.44 -15.58 7.54
CA SER A 137 10.33 -17.01 7.20
C SER A 137 8.96 -17.34 6.58
N ALA A 138 7.88 -16.85 7.20
CA ALA A 138 6.53 -17.02 6.69
C ALA A 138 6.34 -16.32 5.34
N ALA A 139 6.86 -15.11 5.18
CA ALA A 139 6.79 -14.37 3.92
C ALA A 139 7.56 -15.07 2.78
N LEU A 140 8.72 -15.67 3.05
CA LEU A 140 9.47 -16.45 2.06
C LEU A 140 8.71 -17.71 1.62
N LYS A 141 8.07 -18.41 2.56
CA LYS A 141 7.19 -19.56 2.24
C LYS A 141 6.00 -19.12 1.37
N ALA A 142 5.41 -17.96 1.67
CA ALA A 142 4.28 -17.41 0.94
C ALA A 142 4.58 -17.16 -0.55
N LEU A 143 5.83 -16.84 -0.91
CA LEU A 143 6.26 -16.67 -2.31
C LEU A 143 6.12 -17.95 -3.16
N CYS A 144 6.03 -19.12 -2.51
CA CYS A 144 5.82 -20.41 -3.17
C CYS A 144 4.34 -20.82 -3.25
N SER A 145 3.41 -19.99 -2.77
CA SER A 145 1.98 -20.31 -2.75
C SER A 145 1.40 -20.39 -4.17
N GLY A 146 0.43 -21.29 -4.36
CA GLY A 146 -0.37 -21.35 -5.59
C GLY A 146 -1.23 -20.11 -5.81
N SER A 147 -1.57 -19.38 -4.74
CA SER A 147 -2.38 -18.16 -4.81
C SER A 147 -1.50 -16.92 -5.11
N PRO A 148 -1.77 -16.19 -6.22
CA PRO A 148 -1.07 -14.93 -6.50
C PRO A 148 -1.24 -13.87 -5.41
N GLU A 149 -2.40 -13.86 -4.75
CA GLU A 149 -2.66 -12.92 -3.65
C GLU A 149 -1.71 -13.18 -2.47
N VAL A 150 -1.53 -14.44 -2.08
CA VAL A 150 -0.58 -14.80 -1.01
C VAL A 150 0.85 -14.41 -1.38
N ARG A 151 1.28 -14.71 -2.63
CA ARG A 151 2.62 -14.33 -3.09
C ARG A 151 2.83 -12.82 -3.02
N ARG A 152 1.83 -12.04 -3.42
CA ARG A 152 1.84 -10.57 -3.35
C ARG A 152 1.96 -10.06 -1.92
N GLU A 153 1.19 -10.61 -0.97
CA GLU A 153 1.29 -10.17 0.43
C GLU A 153 2.65 -10.55 1.04
N GLY A 154 3.20 -11.72 0.69
CA GLY A 154 4.56 -12.11 1.07
C GLY A 154 5.62 -11.12 0.55
N LEU A 155 5.52 -10.68 -0.70
CA LEU A 155 6.36 -9.62 -1.26
C LEU A 155 6.21 -8.30 -0.48
N GLY A 156 4.98 -7.96 -0.08
CA GLY A 156 4.68 -6.80 0.75
C GLY A 156 5.44 -6.84 2.08
N VAL A 157 5.35 -7.95 2.81
CA VAL A 157 6.06 -8.14 4.08
C VAL A 157 7.57 -7.98 3.88
N ILE A 158 8.16 -8.67 2.89
CA ILE A 158 9.61 -8.59 2.62
C ILE A 158 10.03 -7.16 2.27
N GLY A 159 9.24 -6.47 1.45
CA GLY A 159 9.51 -5.09 1.03
C GLY A 159 9.53 -4.10 2.20
N TYR A 160 8.62 -4.26 3.17
CA TYR A 160 8.56 -3.42 4.38
C TYR A 160 9.70 -3.74 5.35
N LEU A 161 10.03 -5.03 5.51
CA LEU A 161 11.20 -5.46 6.30
C LEU A 161 12.52 -5.01 5.68
N LYS A 162 12.56 -4.79 4.37
CA LYS A 162 13.78 -4.49 3.59
C LYS A 162 14.85 -5.57 3.76
N ALA A 163 14.40 -6.83 3.82
CA ALA A 163 15.26 -7.98 4.04
C ALA A 163 16.11 -8.27 2.78
N GLU A 164 17.35 -7.78 2.76
CA GLU A 164 18.29 -7.98 1.65
C GLU A 164 18.60 -9.47 1.41
N GLU A 165 18.57 -10.29 2.46
CA GLU A 165 18.74 -11.74 2.37
C GLU A 165 17.64 -12.43 1.56
N ALA A 166 16.46 -11.82 1.42
CA ALA A 166 15.36 -12.33 0.61
C ALA A 166 15.51 -12.04 -0.89
N LEU A 167 16.56 -11.30 -1.28
CA LEU A 167 16.74 -10.86 -2.66
C LEU A 167 16.66 -12.01 -3.68
N PRO A 168 17.33 -13.16 -3.53
CA PRO A 168 17.19 -14.26 -4.49
C PRO A 168 15.74 -14.72 -4.70
N ALA A 169 14.93 -14.74 -3.63
CA ALA A 169 13.53 -15.12 -3.69
C ALA A 169 12.68 -14.03 -4.35
N LEU A 170 12.93 -12.75 -4.05
CA LEU A 170 12.30 -11.62 -4.74
C LEU A 170 12.57 -11.68 -6.26
N LEU A 171 13.82 -11.90 -6.66
CA LEU A 171 14.19 -11.94 -8.08
C LEU A 171 13.48 -13.07 -8.84
N ALA A 172 13.21 -14.20 -8.20
CA ALA A 172 12.46 -15.29 -8.82
C ALA A 172 11.02 -14.87 -9.19
N THR A 173 10.37 -14.04 -8.35
CA THR A 173 9.00 -13.56 -8.59
C THR A 173 8.88 -12.51 -9.70
N ALA A 174 9.99 -11.95 -10.18
CA ALA A 174 9.98 -11.02 -11.31
C ALA A 174 9.53 -11.68 -12.64
N ARG A 175 9.50 -13.01 -12.69
CA ARG A 175 9.02 -13.80 -13.84
C ARG A 175 7.71 -14.55 -13.53
N ASP A 176 6.99 -14.12 -12.50
CA ASP A 176 5.71 -14.72 -12.15
C ASP A 176 4.70 -14.59 -13.29
N ASN A 177 3.85 -15.62 -13.46
CA ASN A 177 2.79 -15.61 -14.48
C ASN A 177 1.75 -14.52 -14.20
N ASP A 178 1.56 -14.14 -12.94
CA ASP A 178 0.63 -13.10 -12.53
C ASP A 178 1.31 -11.72 -12.50
N ALA A 179 0.78 -10.79 -13.29
CA ALA A 179 1.33 -9.44 -13.39
C ALA A 179 1.24 -8.65 -12.07
N SER A 180 0.26 -8.95 -11.21
CA SER A 180 0.15 -8.29 -9.90
C SER A 180 1.28 -8.71 -8.96
N VAL A 181 1.76 -9.95 -9.07
CA VAL A 181 2.94 -10.44 -8.36
C VAL A 181 4.19 -9.77 -8.91
N ARG A 182 4.40 -9.75 -10.23
CA ARG A 182 5.55 -9.06 -10.85
C ARG A 182 5.61 -7.58 -10.48
N ARG A 183 4.45 -6.90 -10.43
CA ARG A 183 4.34 -5.51 -9.98
C ARG A 183 4.76 -5.38 -8.52
N ALA A 184 4.25 -6.24 -7.64
CA ALA A 184 4.63 -6.25 -6.24
C ALA A 184 6.14 -6.54 -6.05
N THR A 185 6.76 -7.33 -6.93
CA THR A 185 8.21 -7.52 -6.95
C THR A 185 8.91 -6.19 -7.20
N MET A 186 8.49 -5.41 -8.20
CA MET A 186 9.08 -4.08 -8.46
C MET A 186 8.95 -3.15 -7.25
N ALA A 187 7.81 -3.17 -6.57
CA ALA A 187 7.58 -2.38 -5.35
C ALA A 187 8.48 -2.84 -4.20
N ALA A 188 8.64 -4.15 -4.00
CA ALA A 188 9.47 -4.73 -2.95
C ALA A 188 10.96 -4.43 -3.14
N LEU A 189 11.43 -4.27 -4.38
CA LEU A 189 12.83 -3.96 -4.70
C LEU A 189 13.24 -2.49 -4.43
N VAL A 190 12.35 -1.65 -3.88
CA VAL A 190 12.59 -0.21 -3.65
C VAL A 190 13.75 0.07 -2.67
N PHE A 191 14.06 -0.85 -1.76
CA PHE A 191 15.13 -0.66 -0.78
C PHE A 191 16.53 -0.92 -1.35
N LEU A 192 16.63 -1.39 -2.60
CA LEU A 192 17.90 -1.75 -3.20
C LEU A 192 18.79 -0.54 -3.49
N ARG A 193 20.09 -0.78 -3.33
CA ARG A 193 21.14 0.15 -3.73
C ARG A 193 21.61 -0.11 -5.16
N SER A 194 22.16 0.92 -5.78
CA SER A 194 22.79 0.89 -7.11
C SER A 194 23.85 -0.22 -7.21
N GLY A 195 24.04 -0.76 -8.43
CA GLY A 195 25.01 -1.83 -8.71
C GLY A 195 24.61 -3.27 -8.31
N GLY A 196 23.47 -3.47 -7.64
CA GLY A 196 22.99 -4.79 -7.22
C GLY A 196 22.16 -5.54 -8.29
N PRO A 197 22.00 -6.87 -8.17
CA PRO A 197 21.27 -7.68 -9.15
C PRO A 197 19.78 -7.32 -9.29
N GLY A 198 19.17 -6.70 -8.28
CA GLY A 198 17.80 -6.21 -8.40
C GLY A 198 17.65 -4.90 -9.17
N VAL A 199 18.74 -4.14 -9.42
CA VAL A 199 18.72 -3.03 -10.38
C VAL A 199 18.38 -3.56 -11.77
N SER A 200 19.08 -4.59 -12.24
CA SER A 200 18.80 -5.22 -13.54
C SER A 200 17.35 -5.71 -13.67
N THR A 201 16.75 -6.13 -12.54
CA THR A 201 15.36 -6.57 -12.50
C THR A 201 14.38 -5.42 -12.60
N LEU A 202 14.63 -4.30 -11.89
CA LEU A 202 13.86 -3.06 -12.06
C LEU A 202 13.96 -2.52 -13.49
N LEU A 203 15.15 -2.56 -14.11
CA LEU A 203 15.33 -2.13 -15.49
C LEU A 203 14.56 -3.02 -16.48
N ALA A 204 14.56 -4.34 -16.26
CA ALA A 204 13.76 -5.26 -17.06
C ALA A 204 12.24 -5.02 -16.87
N GLY A 205 11.81 -4.65 -15.66
CA GLY A 205 10.42 -4.31 -15.34
C GLY A 205 9.89 -3.13 -16.15
N LEU A 206 10.73 -2.18 -16.58
CA LEU A 206 10.35 -1.09 -17.49
C LEU A 206 9.93 -1.58 -18.89
N GLN A 207 10.19 -2.85 -19.23
CA GLN A 207 9.85 -3.47 -20.52
C GLN A 207 8.82 -4.60 -20.36
N ASP A 208 8.18 -4.74 -19.20
CA ASP A 208 7.16 -5.75 -18.96
C ASP A 208 5.95 -5.56 -19.90
N GLU A 209 5.33 -6.67 -20.29
CA GLU A 209 4.10 -6.65 -21.12
C GLU A 209 2.96 -5.86 -20.45
N ASN A 210 2.88 -5.92 -19.12
CA ASN A 210 1.85 -5.27 -18.34
C ASN A 210 2.31 -3.86 -17.94
N TRP A 211 1.52 -2.86 -18.32
CA TRP A 211 1.84 -1.45 -18.08
C TRP A 211 1.93 -1.08 -16.60
N GLN A 212 1.20 -1.77 -15.71
CA GLN A 212 1.25 -1.51 -14.27
C GLN A 212 2.59 -1.97 -13.67
N VAL A 213 3.21 -3.02 -14.24
CA VAL A 213 4.56 -3.45 -13.85
C VAL A 213 5.59 -2.42 -14.31
N ARG A 214 5.47 -1.93 -15.56
CA ARG A 214 6.35 -0.86 -16.09
C ARG A 214 6.25 0.43 -15.26
N GLU A 215 5.03 0.82 -14.91
CA GLU A 215 4.78 1.98 -14.05
C GLU A 215 5.44 1.82 -12.68
N GLU A 216 5.22 0.68 -12.00
CA GLU A 216 5.79 0.43 -10.68
C GLU A 216 7.32 0.36 -10.72
N ALA A 217 7.91 -0.23 -11.78
CA ALA A 217 9.35 -0.22 -11.99
C ALA A 217 9.90 1.21 -12.05
N ALA A 218 9.27 2.10 -12.82
CA ALA A 218 9.64 3.52 -12.88
C ALA A 218 9.49 4.21 -11.52
N VAL A 219 8.42 3.91 -10.76
CA VAL A 219 8.21 4.44 -9.40
C VAL A 219 9.32 4.02 -8.45
N SER A 220 9.67 2.73 -8.42
CA SER A 220 10.72 2.21 -7.55
C SER A 220 12.09 2.79 -7.92
N ILE A 221 12.40 2.86 -9.22
CA ILE A 221 13.62 3.52 -9.71
C ILE A 221 13.69 4.99 -9.27
N ALA A 222 12.58 5.73 -9.34
CA ALA A 222 12.51 7.13 -8.89
C ALA A 222 12.76 7.28 -7.39
N LYS A 223 12.25 6.36 -6.57
CA LYS A 223 12.46 6.35 -5.11
C LYS A 223 13.91 6.03 -4.76
N SER A 224 14.54 5.09 -5.46
CA SER A 224 15.94 4.68 -5.24
C SER A 224 16.95 5.56 -5.98
N ARG A 225 16.50 6.45 -6.88
CA ARG A 225 17.31 7.37 -7.69
C ARG A 225 18.45 6.68 -8.45
N LEU A 226 18.14 5.60 -9.16
CA LEU A 226 19.14 4.76 -9.82
C LEU A 226 19.67 5.40 -11.11
N PRO A 227 20.94 5.86 -11.16
CA PRO A 227 21.50 6.50 -12.35
C PRO A 227 21.60 5.54 -13.56
N GLU A 228 21.73 4.23 -13.34
CA GLU A 228 21.78 3.21 -14.39
C GLU A 228 20.48 3.14 -15.20
N ALA A 229 19.39 3.69 -14.67
CA ALA A 229 18.09 3.68 -15.30
C ALA A 229 17.86 4.84 -16.29
N VAL A 230 18.79 5.79 -16.43
CA VAL A 230 18.59 6.99 -17.27
C VAL A 230 18.17 6.62 -18.70
N GLU A 231 18.95 5.79 -19.40
CA GLU A 231 18.64 5.41 -20.78
C GLU A 231 17.33 4.58 -20.88
N PRO A 232 17.11 3.54 -20.04
CA PRO A 232 15.82 2.83 -20.00
C PRO A 232 14.61 3.73 -19.73
N LEU A 233 14.74 4.73 -18.85
CA LEU A 233 13.67 5.68 -18.55
C LEU A 233 13.42 6.66 -19.70
N ILE A 234 14.48 7.12 -20.39
CA ILE A 234 14.34 7.91 -21.63
C ILE A 234 13.56 7.11 -22.68
N ALA A 235 13.84 5.81 -22.83
CA ALA A 235 13.04 4.95 -23.71
C ALA A 235 11.57 4.85 -23.24
N ALA A 236 11.32 4.70 -21.94
CA ALA A 236 9.99 4.63 -21.35
C ALA A 236 9.15 5.93 -21.52
N MET A 237 9.77 7.07 -21.82
CA MET A 237 9.03 8.29 -22.20
C MET A 237 8.21 8.14 -23.50
N THR A 238 8.50 7.09 -24.28
CA THR A 238 7.78 6.75 -25.53
C THR A 238 6.74 5.65 -25.37
N ASP A 239 6.45 5.22 -24.14
CA ASP A 239 5.48 4.16 -23.84
C ASP A 239 4.10 4.42 -24.47
N GLN A 240 3.27 3.41 -24.69
CA GLN A 240 1.90 3.63 -25.16
C GLN A 240 0.98 4.16 -24.06
N VAL A 241 1.32 3.88 -22.79
CA VAL A 241 0.52 4.21 -21.62
C VAL A 241 1.06 5.48 -20.97
N TRP A 242 0.20 6.49 -20.83
CA TRP A 242 0.61 7.80 -20.33
C TRP A 242 1.09 7.77 -18.88
N GLN A 243 0.53 6.88 -18.04
CA GLN A 243 0.99 6.72 -16.65
C GLN A 243 2.47 6.33 -16.60
N VAL A 244 2.91 5.42 -17.47
CA VAL A 244 4.32 5.00 -17.56
C VAL A 244 5.20 6.17 -17.98
N LYS A 245 4.80 6.96 -18.99
CA LYS A 245 5.53 8.17 -19.40
C LYS A 245 5.68 9.16 -18.24
N THR A 246 4.60 9.42 -17.51
CA THR A 246 4.61 10.32 -16.36
C THR A 246 5.56 9.81 -15.27
N LYS A 247 5.53 8.52 -14.93
CA LYS A 247 6.47 7.98 -13.93
C LYS A 247 7.92 7.98 -14.43
N ALA A 248 8.16 7.75 -15.71
CA ALA A 248 9.48 7.87 -16.31
C ALA A 248 10.02 9.31 -16.21
N ALA A 249 9.19 10.30 -16.53
CA ALA A 249 9.54 11.72 -16.38
C ALA A 249 9.90 12.07 -14.94
N ASN A 250 9.07 11.63 -13.98
CA ASN A 250 9.31 11.81 -12.55
C ASN A 250 10.66 11.21 -12.12
N ALA A 251 10.93 9.97 -12.55
CA ALA A 251 12.16 9.27 -12.23
C ALA A 251 13.40 10.01 -12.76
N LEU A 252 13.37 10.47 -14.01
CA LEU A 252 14.45 11.24 -14.63
C LEU A 252 14.72 12.56 -13.89
N GLY A 253 13.66 13.25 -13.48
CA GLY A 253 13.75 14.45 -12.64
C GLY A 253 14.40 14.18 -11.28
N ARG A 254 13.97 13.12 -10.59
CA ARG A 254 14.53 12.72 -9.28
C ARG A 254 15.98 12.24 -9.34
N ILE A 255 16.37 11.62 -10.44
CA ILE A 255 17.77 11.25 -10.74
C ILE A 255 18.60 12.50 -11.09
N LYS A 256 17.94 13.60 -11.49
CA LYS A 256 18.57 14.84 -11.99
C LYS A 256 19.41 14.62 -13.24
N SER A 257 18.91 13.81 -14.16
CA SER A 257 19.63 13.47 -15.39
C SER A 257 19.54 14.60 -16.43
N THR A 258 20.66 15.25 -16.71
CA THR A 258 20.74 16.26 -17.79
C THR A 258 20.55 15.63 -19.17
N ALA A 259 20.90 14.36 -19.35
CA ALA A 259 20.66 13.63 -20.61
C ALA A 259 19.16 13.54 -20.98
N ALA A 260 18.26 13.70 -20.00
CA ALA A 260 16.82 13.66 -20.22
C ALA A 260 16.19 15.01 -20.61
N ILE A 261 16.95 16.12 -20.60
CA ILE A 261 16.38 17.46 -20.84
C ILE A 261 15.65 17.54 -22.18
N ASP A 262 16.23 17.00 -23.24
CA ASP A 262 15.62 17.03 -24.57
C ASP A 262 14.29 16.28 -24.64
N VAL A 263 14.23 15.06 -24.08
CA VAL A 263 13.00 14.24 -24.13
C VAL A 263 11.90 14.83 -23.25
N LEU A 264 12.26 15.36 -22.07
CA LEU A 264 11.33 16.05 -21.17
C LEU A 264 10.85 17.37 -21.79
N GLY A 265 11.75 18.12 -22.44
CA GLY A 265 11.44 19.38 -23.11
C GLY A 265 10.46 19.20 -24.26
N ARG A 266 10.60 18.13 -25.06
CA ARG A 266 9.62 17.77 -26.09
C ARG A 266 8.29 17.28 -25.50
N ALA A 267 8.31 16.64 -24.34
CA ALA A 267 7.09 16.17 -23.66
C ALA A 267 6.21 17.31 -23.13
N LEU A 268 6.73 18.55 -23.06
CA LEU A 268 5.92 19.76 -22.83
C LEU A 268 4.96 20.08 -24.00
N ASP A 269 5.14 19.50 -25.18
CA ASP A 269 4.21 19.68 -26.31
C ASP A 269 3.14 18.57 -26.36
N SER A 270 3.08 17.67 -25.36
CA SER A 270 2.15 16.54 -25.32
C SER A 270 0.70 16.98 -25.14
N ASP A 271 -0.25 16.30 -25.80
CA ASP A 271 -1.69 16.49 -25.56
C ASP A 271 -2.11 16.10 -24.12
N ILE A 272 -1.31 15.30 -23.43
CA ILE A 272 -1.58 14.82 -22.07
C ILE A 272 -1.08 15.85 -21.06
N SER A 273 -2.01 16.60 -20.43
CA SER A 273 -1.65 17.61 -19.42
C SER A 273 -0.81 17.03 -18.27
N ASN A 274 -1.15 15.83 -17.77
CA ASN A 274 -0.38 15.18 -16.70
C ASN A 274 1.09 14.95 -17.08
N LEU A 275 1.38 14.65 -18.36
CA LEU A 275 2.76 14.46 -18.83
C LEU A 275 3.49 15.80 -18.96
N ARG A 276 2.82 16.84 -19.46
CA ARG A 276 3.41 18.19 -19.51
C ARG A 276 3.74 18.70 -18.11
N LYS A 277 2.80 18.53 -17.17
CA LYS A 277 2.94 18.87 -15.75
C LYS A 277 4.17 18.21 -15.14
N GLU A 278 4.29 16.90 -15.33
CA GLU A 278 5.40 16.12 -14.76
C GLU A 278 6.73 16.44 -15.46
N SER A 279 6.73 16.70 -16.77
CA SER A 279 7.94 17.08 -17.50
C SER A 279 8.46 18.45 -17.07
N ALA A 280 7.56 19.42 -16.84
CA ALA A 280 7.93 20.72 -16.27
C ALA A 280 8.51 20.57 -14.86
N ALA A 281 7.90 19.73 -14.02
CA ALA A 281 8.42 19.43 -12.68
C ALA A 281 9.81 18.78 -12.75
N ALA A 282 9.98 17.77 -13.61
CA ALA A 282 11.24 17.06 -13.79
C ALA A 282 12.37 17.97 -14.28
N LEU A 283 12.11 18.86 -15.24
CA LEU A 283 13.08 19.86 -15.70
C LEU A 283 13.46 20.83 -14.59
N GLY A 284 12.50 21.23 -13.74
CA GLY A 284 12.77 22.07 -12.56
C GLY A 284 13.60 21.38 -11.49
N GLU A 285 13.42 20.06 -11.28
CA GLU A 285 14.25 19.24 -10.38
C GLU A 285 15.68 19.03 -10.91
N ILE A 286 15.83 18.88 -12.23
CA ILE A 286 17.14 18.84 -12.91
C ILE A 286 17.84 20.21 -12.79
N ALA A 287 17.08 21.30 -12.86
CA ALA A 287 17.53 22.68 -12.66
C ALA A 287 18.69 23.14 -13.58
N HIS A 288 18.76 22.61 -14.80
CA HIS A 288 19.84 22.91 -15.74
C HIS A 288 19.46 24.02 -16.75
N PRO A 289 20.37 24.97 -17.09
CA PRO A 289 20.07 26.08 -17.99
C PRO A 289 19.59 25.69 -19.40
N GLU A 290 20.00 24.52 -19.91
CA GLU A 290 19.55 24.02 -21.22
C GLU A 290 18.03 23.81 -21.29
N ALA A 291 17.37 23.58 -20.15
CA ALA A 291 15.92 23.43 -20.08
C ALA A 291 15.15 24.74 -20.33
N LEU A 292 15.80 25.90 -20.22
CA LEU A 292 15.14 27.21 -20.29
C LEU A 292 14.40 27.43 -21.61
N SER A 293 15.02 27.06 -22.74
CA SER A 293 14.41 27.25 -24.06
C SER A 293 13.09 26.49 -24.21
N PHE A 294 13.03 25.25 -23.70
CA PHE A 294 11.81 24.44 -23.70
C PHE A 294 10.74 25.02 -22.77
N LEU A 295 11.13 25.39 -21.55
CA LEU A 295 10.22 25.93 -20.54
C LEU A 295 9.62 27.29 -20.97
N GLU A 296 10.43 28.18 -21.55
CA GLU A 296 9.97 29.49 -22.02
C GLU A 296 8.98 29.35 -23.18
N ARG A 297 9.23 28.42 -24.11
CA ARG A 297 8.29 28.11 -25.20
C ARG A 297 6.94 27.61 -24.70
N ALA A 298 6.91 26.88 -23.58
CA ALA A 298 5.70 26.32 -22.98
C ALA A 298 5.04 27.23 -21.93
N SER A 299 5.54 28.47 -21.73
CA SER A 299 5.08 29.38 -20.65
C SER A 299 3.59 29.74 -20.69
N GLU A 300 2.98 29.69 -21.87
CA GLU A 300 1.56 29.96 -22.12
C GLU A 300 0.72 28.66 -22.24
N ASP A 301 1.14 27.58 -21.57
CA ASP A 301 0.39 26.31 -21.53
C ASP A 301 -1.09 26.55 -21.17
N PRO A 302 -2.07 25.89 -21.81
CA PRO A 302 -3.48 26.07 -21.47
C PRO A 302 -3.83 25.70 -20.01
N ASP A 303 -3.08 24.76 -19.41
CA ASP A 303 -3.33 24.29 -18.04
C ASP A 303 -2.66 25.21 -16.99
N PRO A 304 -3.43 25.81 -16.06
CA PRO A 304 -2.88 26.68 -15.01
C PRO A 304 -1.83 26.02 -14.11
N ASP A 305 -1.96 24.73 -13.82
CA ASP A 305 -1.02 23.99 -12.96
C ASP A 305 0.31 23.78 -13.69
N VAL A 306 0.25 23.52 -15.00
CA VAL A 306 1.45 23.41 -15.85
C VAL A 306 2.15 24.77 -15.92
N ARG A 307 1.44 25.88 -16.17
CA ARG A 307 2.03 27.23 -16.15
C ARG A 307 2.70 27.57 -14.82
N LYS A 308 2.08 27.17 -13.70
CA LYS A 308 2.66 27.37 -12.36
C LYS A 308 3.98 26.61 -12.21
N LEU A 309 4.03 25.35 -12.61
CA LEU A 309 5.26 24.54 -12.55
C LEU A 309 6.34 25.03 -13.50
N ILE A 310 5.99 25.45 -14.72
CA ILE A 310 6.94 26.02 -15.67
C ILE A 310 7.62 27.25 -15.09
N ARG A 311 6.86 28.18 -14.49
CA ARG A 311 7.44 29.36 -13.83
C ARG A 311 8.38 28.99 -12.69
N TRP A 312 8.00 28.00 -11.88
CA TRP A 312 8.87 27.47 -10.83
C TRP A 312 10.16 26.86 -11.40
N ALA A 313 10.06 26.04 -12.45
CA ALA A 313 11.18 25.39 -13.10
C ALA A 313 12.14 26.39 -13.76
N ILE A 314 11.62 27.44 -14.42
CA ILE A 314 12.44 28.55 -14.96
C ILE A 314 13.22 29.22 -13.83
N GLY A 315 12.56 29.52 -12.70
CA GLY A 315 13.23 30.09 -11.53
C GLY A 315 14.36 29.22 -10.99
N ARG A 316 14.16 27.90 -10.95
CA ARG A 316 15.17 26.92 -10.57
C ARG A 316 16.37 26.91 -11.52
N CYS A 317 16.13 26.85 -12.84
CA CYS A 317 17.20 26.79 -13.84
C CYS A 317 18.01 28.10 -13.93
N ARG A 318 17.40 29.25 -13.65
CA ARG A 318 18.11 30.54 -13.60
C ARG A 318 18.94 30.75 -12.34
N ALA A 319 18.63 30.05 -11.25
CA ALA A 319 19.35 30.18 -9.98
C ALA A 319 20.70 29.42 -9.97
N GLU A 320 20.95 28.54 -10.95
CA GLU A 320 22.21 27.79 -11.09
C GLU A 320 23.16 28.39 -12.15
N VAL A 321 22.82 29.55 -12.73
CA VAL A 321 23.66 30.34 -13.65
C VAL A 321 24.41 31.42 -12.87
#